data_AF-A0A1H1G8N6-F1
#
_entry.id   AF-A0A1H1G8N6-F1
#
_cell.length_a   1.000
_cell.length_b   1.000
_cell.length_c   1.000
_cell.angle_alpha   90.00
_cell.angle_beta   90.00
_cell.angle_gamma   90.00
#
_symmetry.space_group_name_H-M   'P 1'
#
loop_
_entity.id
_entity.type
_entity.pdbx_description
1 polymer ?
#
loop_
_entity_poly.entity_id
_entity_poly.type
_entity_poly.pdbx_seq_one_letter_code
_entity_poly.pdbx_strand_id
1 'polypeptide(L)'
;MGKWLRLYTKIHTYHYAVIGIAGIVATVIFASSGEHYISVGPLQLDVFYISIVSFGLLLLLSATDEYDPKDYGLTSSESEK
;
A
#
# COMPACT_ATOMS: atom_id res chain seq x y z
N MET A 1 -21.40 8.96 15.73
CA MET A 1 -20.29 9.49 14.89
C MET A 1 -18.98 8.70 15.02
N GLY A 2 -18.52 8.32 16.22
CA GLY A 2 -17.15 7.79 16.44
C GLY A 2 -16.75 6.54 15.65
N LYS A 3 -17.65 5.57 15.39
CA LYS A 3 -17.31 4.36 14.63
C LYS A 3 -16.91 4.62 13.17
N TRP A 4 -17.57 5.56 12.50
CA TRP A 4 -17.28 5.89 11.10
C TRP A 4 -15.98 6.67 10.97
N LEU A 5 -15.72 7.61 11.88
CA LEU A 5 -14.45 8.33 11.97
C LEU A 5 -13.28 7.36 12.25
N ARG A 6 -13.46 6.42 13.18
CA ARG A 6 -12.47 5.37 13.50
C ARG A 6 -12.20 4.44 12.32
N LEU A 7 -13.23 4.07 11.55
CA LEU A 7 -13.04 3.28 10.34
C LEU A 7 -12.27 4.07 9.28
N TYR A 8 -12.58 5.36 9.14
CA TYR A 8 -11.96 6.24 8.15
C TYR A 8 -10.49 6.51 8.46
N THR A 9 -10.13 6.83 9.71
CA THR A 9 -8.73 7.00 10.11
C THR A 9 -7.96 5.69 9.96
N LYS A 10 -8.56 4.55 10.34
CA LYS A 10 -7.92 3.24 10.17
C LYS A 10 -7.69 2.90 8.69
N ILE A 11 -8.66 3.15 7.81
CA ILE A 11 -8.51 2.97 6.36
C ILE A 11 -7.46 3.94 5.80
N HIS A 12 -7.44 5.19 6.28
CA HIS A 12 -6.45 6.18 5.87
C HIS A 12 -5.03 5.82 6.35
N THR A 13 -4.87 5.05 7.41
CA THR A 13 -3.56 4.51 7.80
C THR A 13 -3.18 3.32 6.92
N TYR A 14 -4.08 2.35 6.75
CA TYR A 14 -3.77 1.11 6.02
C TYR A 14 -3.90 1.21 4.49
N HIS A 15 -4.17 2.38 3.93
CA HIS A 15 -4.37 2.52 2.49
C HIS A 15 -3.15 2.04 1.68
N TYR A 16 -1.92 2.31 2.14
CA TYR A 16 -0.72 1.81 1.48
C TYR A 16 -0.62 0.28 1.49
N ALA A 17 -0.95 -0.38 2.61
CA ALA A 17 -1.00 -1.84 2.66
C ALA A 17 -2.11 -2.41 1.76
N VAL A 18 -3.31 -1.84 1.80
CA VAL A 18 -4.44 -2.31 0.97
C VAL A 18 -4.13 -2.15 -0.51
N ILE A 19 -3.61 -0.99 -0.92
CA ILE A 19 -3.20 -0.71 -2.31
C ILE A 19 -2.04 -1.63 -2.71
N GLY A 20 -1.06 -1.84 -1.84
CA GLY A 20 0.05 -2.74 -2.09
C GLY A 20 -0.40 -4.19 -2.33
N ILE A 21 -1.21 -4.76 -1.43
CA ILE A 21 -1.70 -6.14 -1.58
C ILE A 21 -2.59 -6.27 -2.82
N ALA A 22 -3.59 -5.38 -2.97
CA ALA A 22 -4.51 -5.43 -4.10
C ALA A 22 -3.77 -5.26 -5.43
N GLY A 23 -2.78 -4.37 -5.47
CA GLY A 23 -1.93 -4.14 -6.64
C GLY A 23 -1.08 -5.35 -7.02
N ILE A 24 -0.46 -6.03 -6.05
CA ILE A 24 0.29 -7.27 -6.30
C ILE A 24 -0.65 -8.36 -6.85
N VAL A 25 -1.79 -8.58 -6.19
CA VAL A 25 -2.76 -9.61 -6.61
C VAL A 25 -3.26 -9.34 -8.02
N ALA A 26 -3.64 -8.09 -8.33
CA ALA A 26 -4.06 -7.71 -9.67
C ALA A 26 -2.94 -7.91 -10.69
N THR A 27 -1.71 -7.56 -10.36
CA THR A 27 -0.55 -7.74 -11.26
C THR A 27 -0.34 -9.22 -11.57
N VAL A 28 -0.38 -10.10 -10.57
CA VAL A 28 -0.17 -11.54 -10.75
C VAL A 28 -1.32 -12.20 -11.54
N ILE A 29 -2.56 -11.73 -11.38
CA ILE A 29 -3.73 -12.31 -12.06
C ILE A 29 -3.85 -11.82 -13.50
N PHE A 30 -3.60 -10.53 -13.75
CA PHE A 30 -3.93 -9.89 -15.03
C PHE A 30 -2.73 -9.58 -15.92
N ALA A 31 -1.51 -9.57 -15.38
CA ALA A 31 -0.31 -9.27 -16.16
C ALA A 31 0.62 -10.49 -16.22
N SER A 32 1.33 -10.62 -17.34
CA SER A 32 2.33 -11.66 -17.55
C SER A 32 3.72 -11.04 -17.66
N SER A 33 4.74 -11.71 -17.12
CA SER A 33 6.12 -11.31 -17.32
C SER A 33 6.48 -11.38 -18.81
N GLY A 34 7.11 -10.32 -19.31
CA GLY A 34 7.68 -10.25 -20.63
C GLY A 34 6.71 -9.85 -21.75
N GLU A 35 5.48 -9.45 -21.43
CA GLU A 35 4.55 -8.87 -22.41
C GLU A 35 4.77 -7.37 -22.64
N HIS A 36 5.15 -6.65 -21.58
CA HIS A 36 5.29 -5.20 -21.61
C HIS A 36 6.64 -4.78 -21.06
N TYR A 37 7.39 -4.01 -21.85
CA TYR A 37 8.68 -3.48 -21.47
C TYR A 37 8.69 -1.96 -21.56
N ILE A 38 9.37 -1.33 -20.61
CA ILE A 38 9.72 0.08 -20.64
C ILE A 38 11.24 0.17 -20.79
N SER A 39 11.69 1.00 -21.73
CA SER A 39 13.11 1.26 -21.95
C SER A 39 13.49 2.59 -21.32
N VAL A 40 14.50 2.57 -20.45
CA VAL A 40 15.11 3.75 -19.86
C VAL A 40 16.58 3.77 -20.31
N GLY A 41 16.84 4.48 -21.41
CA GLY A 41 18.16 4.45 -22.06
C GLY A 41 18.49 3.05 -22.60
N PRO A 42 19.66 2.47 -22.27
CA PRO A 42 20.02 1.12 -22.70
C PRO A 42 19.34 0.01 -21.88
N LEU A 43 18.66 0.37 -20.80
CA LEU A 43 18.09 -0.58 -19.85
C LEU A 43 16.64 -0.87 -20.22
N GLN A 44 16.32 -2.14 -20.44
CA GLN A 44 14.96 -2.60 -20.73
C GLN A 44 14.42 -3.31 -19.49
N LEU A 45 13.35 -2.76 -18.93
CA LEU A 45 12.71 -3.28 -17.71
C LEU A 45 11.32 -3.77 -18.04
N ASP A 46 10.98 -4.93 -17.52
CA ASP A 46 9.66 -5.51 -17.64
C ASP A 46 8.70 -4.85 -16.63
N VAL A 47 7.58 -4.37 -17.17
CA VAL A 47 6.53 -3.66 -16.42
C VAL A 47 5.93 -4.54 -15.33
N PHE A 48 5.89 -5.86 -15.52
CA PHE A 48 5.44 -6.80 -14.50
C PHE A 48 6.30 -6.68 -13.23
N TYR A 49 7.62 -6.77 -13.36
CA TYR A 49 8.52 -6.66 -12.21
C TYR A 49 8.56 -5.26 -11.62
N ILE A 50 8.47 -4.21 -12.45
CA ILE A 50 8.34 -2.84 -11.96
C ILE A 50 7.10 -2.71 -11.06
N SER A 51 5.98 -3.27 -11.48
CA SER A 51 4.71 -3.21 -10.75
C SER A 51 4.81 -3.97 -9.42
N ILE A 52 5.36 -5.20 -9.44
CA ILE A 52 5.58 -6.00 -8.23
C ILE A 52 6.48 -5.26 -7.22
N VAL A 53 7.60 -4.68 -7.68
CA VAL A 53 8.51 -3.92 -6.81
C VAL A 53 7.82 -2.68 -6.26
N SER A 54 7.07 -1.94 -7.09
CA SER A 54 6.38 -0.72 -6.67
C SER A 54 5.32 -0.99 -5.61
N PHE A 55 4.48 -2.01 -5.80
CA PHE A 55 3.48 -2.39 -4.80
C PHE A 55 4.11 -3.02 -3.55
N GLY A 56 5.23 -3.74 -3.70
CA GLY A 56 6.04 -4.22 -2.58
C GLY A 56 6.63 -3.07 -1.75
N LEU A 57 7.08 -1.99 -2.39
CA LEU A 57 7.54 -0.79 -1.69
C LEU A 57 6.40 -0.10 -0.93
N LEU A 58 5.19 -0.04 -1.48
CA LEU A 58 4.03 0.48 -0.75
C LEU A 58 3.72 -0.34 0.50
N LEU A 59 3.91 -1.67 0.45
CA LEU A 59 3.78 -2.52 1.64
C LEU A 59 4.87 -2.25 2.68
N LEU A 60 6.12 -2.10 2.24
CA LEU A 60 7.22 -1.74 3.13
C LEU A 60 6.97 -0.40 3.82
N LEU A 61 6.55 0.61 3.05
CA LEU A 61 6.19 1.92 3.60
C LEU A 61 5.07 1.79 4.63
N SER A 62 4.03 0.99 4.32
CA SER A 62 2.95 0.74 5.28
C SER A 62 3.39 0.00 6.54
N ALA A 63 4.45 -0.81 6.48
CA ALA A 63 4.96 -1.55 7.63
C ALA A 63 5.92 -0.70 8.49
N THR A 64 6.57 0.30 7.89
CA THR A 64 7.44 1.24 8.60
C THR A 64 6.72 2.48 9.12
N ASP A 65 5.47 2.70 8.69
CA ASP A 65 4.64 3.79 9.19
C ASP A 65 4.15 3.46 10.61
N GLU A 66 4.66 4.20 11.59
CA GLU A 66 4.37 3.97 13.01
C GLU A 66 3.08 4.71 13.37
N TYR A 67 2.04 3.96 13.71
CA TYR A 67 0.74 4.53 14.07
C TYR A 67 0.81 5.21 15.46
N ASP A 68 0.81 6.55 15.51
CA ASP A 68 0.50 7.29 16.73
C ASP A 68 -1.00 7.69 16.72
N PRO A 69 -1.83 7.14 17.62
CA PRO A 69 -3.22 7.56 17.77
C PRO A 69 -3.39 9.08 17.98
N LYS A 70 -2.37 9.75 18.55
CA LYS A 70 -2.38 11.19 18.82
C LYS A 70 -2.36 12.02 17.54
N ASP A 71 -1.71 11.54 16.48
CA ASP A 71 -1.67 12.23 15.18
C ASP A 71 -3.05 12.34 14.53
N TYR A 72 -3.97 11.49 14.97
CA TYR A 72 -5.36 11.46 14.52
C TYR A 72 -6.35 12.01 15.56
N GLY A 73 -5.85 12.66 16.63
CA GLY A 73 -6.67 13.22 17.69
C GLY A 73 -7.41 12.19 18.54
N LEU A 74 -6.98 10.92 18.49
CA LEU A 74 -7.55 9.84 19.31
C LEU A 74 -6.76 9.78 20.62
N THR A 75 -7.46 9.96 21.74
CA THR A 75 -6.83 9.77 23.06
C THR A 75 -6.57 8.28 23.29
N SER A 76 -5.44 7.97 23.93
CA SER A 76 -4.94 6.59 24.15
C SER A 76 -5.98 5.64 24.77
N SER A 77 -6.96 6.17 25.51
CA SER A 77 -8.06 5.41 26.12
C SER A 77 -9.13 4.90 25.15
N GLU A 78 -9.26 5.45 23.94
CA GLU A 78 -10.19 4.94 22.92
C GLU A 78 -9.58 3.84 22.04
N SER A 79 -8.25 3.65 22.10
CA SER A 79 -7.53 2.64 21.32
C SER A 79 -7.66 1.23 21.91
N GLU A 80 -8.02 1.10 23.20
CA GLU A 80 -7.99 -0.17 23.95
C GLU A 80 -9.38 -0.82 24.17
N LYS A 81 -10.42 -0.39 23.44
CA LYS A 81 -11.75 -1.03 23.44
C LYS A 81 -12.30 -1.37 22.05
#